data_AF-A0A6L2Q4Y6-F1
#
_entry.id   AF-A0A6L2Q4Y6-F1
#
_cell.length_a   1.000
_cell.length_b   1.000
_cell.length_c   1.000
_cell.angle_alpha   90.00
_cell.angle_beta   90.00
_cell.angle_gamma   90.00
#
_symmetry.space_group_name_H-M   'P 1'
#
loop_
_entity.id
_entity.type
_entity.pdbx_description
1 polymer ?
#
loop_
_entity_poly.entity_id
_entity_poly.type
_entity_poly.pdbx_seq_one_letter_code
_entity_poly.pdbx_strand_id
1 'polypeptide(L)'
;MALASSSPQTGTKAINSTKTEPRIVGETKAGPNEFPYQLSANLSLERASVDVIALSKSAVVAGSQCTFTGWGSDTWNGPVSDVLEKASLNIVSRDSCNIQLDPYVQVDQICAEGREGSNACFLDEGGPLVCGGQLSGILSHSVNCGKKDKPSVYASVFSHRDWIQQKIPSAAIHNTSYVTLLAMLTALASLWSGRT
;
A
#
# COMPACT_ATOMS: atom_id res chain seq x y z
N MET A 1 -29.17 24.00 13.14
CA MET A 1 -29.69 24.42 11.82
C MET A 1 -28.48 24.72 10.95
N ALA A 2 -28.41 24.05 9.79
CA ALA A 2 -27.54 24.36 8.65
C ALA A 2 -26.01 24.08 8.88
N LEU A 3 -25.26 23.36 8.03
CA LEU A 3 -25.50 22.84 6.68
C LEU A 3 -24.73 21.51 6.50
N ALA A 4 -25.46 20.46 6.13
CA ALA A 4 -24.88 19.37 5.39
C ALA A 4 -24.47 19.91 4.01
N SER A 5 -23.19 20.27 3.87
CA SER A 5 -22.57 20.57 2.59
C SER A 5 -22.42 19.28 1.82
N SER A 6 -23.45 18.93 1.05
CA SER A 6 -23.39 17.92 -0.01
C SER A 6 -22.53 18.47 -1.15
N SER A 7 -21.21 18.40 -0.98
CA SER A 7 -20.31 18.46 -2.12
C SER A 7 -20.58 17.22 -3.00
N PRO A 8 -20.73 17.36 -4.33
CA PRO A 8 -20.89 16.21 -5.20
C PRO A 8 -19.68 15.28 -5.02
N GLN A 9 -19.97 14.08 -4.52
CA GLN A 9 -19.04 13.00 -4.17
C GLN A 9 -18.41 12.37 -5.43
N THR A 10 -17.72 13.15 -6.27
CA THR A 10 -16.89 12.60 -7.35
C THR A 10 -15.61 12.03 -6.74
N GLY A 11 -15.61 10.75 -6.37
CA GLY A 11 -14.42 10.03 -5.92
C GLY A 11 -14.61 9.15 -4.67
N THR A 12 -15.61 9.42 -3.84
CA THR A 12 -15.82 8.66 -2.60
C THR A 12 -16.49 7.31 -2.90
N LYS A 13 -15.92 6.24 -2.34
CA LYS A 13 -16.49 4.89 -2.35
C LYS A 13 -16.63 4.38 -0.92
N ALA A 14 -17.76 3.77 -0.62
CA ALA A 14 -17.93 3.07 0.65
C ALA A 14 -17.01 1.84 0.70
N ILE A 15 -16.62 1.43 1.91
CA ILE A 15 -15.90 0.19 2.16
C ILE A 15 -16.93 -0.91 2.43
N ASN A 16 -16.69 -2.10 1.87
CA ASN A 16 -17.39 -3.32 2.27
C ASN A 16 -16.49 -4.09 3.25
N SER A 17 -16.74 -3.94 4.55
CA SER A 17 -15.90 -4.50 5.62
C SER A 17 -16.04 -6.02 5.82
N THR A 18 -16.90 -6.71 5.08
CA THR A 18 -17.35 -8.07 5.43
C THR A 18 -16.45 -9.23 4.97
N LYS A 19 -15.20 -9.04 4.53
CA LYS A 19 -14.50 -10.15 3.87
C LYS A 19 -12.97 -10.26 3.92
N THR A 20 -12.28 -9.59 4.82
CA THR A 20 -10.82 -9.69 4.90
C THR A 20 -10.41 -10.10 6.31
N GLU A 21 -10.03 -11.36 6.47
CA GLU A 21 -9.34 -11.83 7.69
C GLU A 21 -8.09 -10.96 7.90
N PRO A 22 -8.01 -10.19 9.00
CA PRO A 22 -6.84 -9.37 9.27
C PRO A 22 -5.61 -10.26 9.45
N ARG A 23 -4.47 -9.87 8.85
CA ARG A 23 -3.18 -10.52 9.08
C ARG A 23 -2.41 -9.79 10.16
N ILE A 24 -1.73 -10.56 11.00
CA ILE A 24 -0.76 -10.06 11.98
C ILE A 24 0.44 -9.49 11.23
N VAL A 25 0.72 -8.20 11.42
CA VAL A 25 1.97 -7.55 10.99
C VAL A 25 2.70 -7.15 12.27
N GLY A 26 3.92 -7.62 12.48
CA GLY A 26 4.68 -7.22 13.66
C GLY A 26 4.04 -7.59 15.02
N GLU A 27 3.46 -8.80 15.14
CA GLU A 27 2.84 -9.38 16.36
C GLU A 27 1.56 -8.75 16.90
N THR A 28 1.09 -7.62 16.36
CA THR A 28 -0.23 -7.07 16.70
C THR A 28 -1.29 -7.62 15.76
N LYS A 29 -2.39 -8.14 16.34
CA LYS A 29 -3.58 -8.52 15.56
C LYS A 29 -4.33 -7.25 15.19
N ALA A 30 -4.39 -6.93 13.90
CA ALA A 30 -5.36 -5.97 13.38
C ALA A 30 -6.78 -6.45 13.76
N GLY A 31 -7.58 -5.55 14.31
CA GLY A 31 -8.99 -5.76 14.57
C GLY A 31 -9.79 -5.98 13.27
N PRO A 32 -11.08 -6.36 13.37
CA PRO A 32 -11.94 -6.69 12.22
C PRO A 32 -12.09 -5.57 11.17
N ASN A 33 -11.62 -4.35 11.47
CA ASN A 33 -11.69 -3.17 10.62
C ASN A 33 -10.34 -2.45 10.49
N GLU A 34 -9.19 -3.09 10.76
CA GLU A 34 -7.88 -2.42 10.82
C GLU A 34 -6.96 -2.81 9.64
N PHE A 35 -7.51 -2.82 8.42
CA PHE A 35 -6.87 -3.26 7.16
C PHE A 35 -6.82 -4.77 6.92
N PRO A 36 -6.87 -5.20 5.64
CA PRO A 36 -7.07 -4.40 4.42
C PRO A 36 -8.55 -4.07 4.18
N TYR A 37 -8.86 -3.02 3.42
CA TYR A 37 -10.24 -2.67 3.04
C TYR A 37 -10.54 -3.03 1.58
N GLN A 38 -11.75 -3.54 1.34
CA GLN A 38 -12.29 -3.73 0.00
C GLN A 38 -13.35 -2.65 -0.27
N LEU A 39 -13.28 -1.98 -1.43
CA LEU A 39 -14.33 -1.05 -1.85
C LEU A 39 -15.64 -1.79 -2.13
N SER A 40 -16.77 -1.17 -1.81
CA SER A 40 -18.11 -1.73 -2.04
C SER A 40 -18.49 -1.81 -3.52
N ALA A 41 -17.79 -1.06 -4.37
CA ALA A 41 -17.92 -1.09 -5.81
C ALA A 41 -16.58 -0.73 -6.47
N ASN A 42 -16.41 -1.16 -7.73
CA ASN A 42 -15.24 -0.78 -8.51
C ASN A 42 -15.14 0.76 -8.64
N LEU A 43 -13.92 1.26 -8.60
CA LEU A 43 -13.59 2.66 -8.83
C LEU A 43 -13.24 2.85 -10.31
N SER A 44 -13.75 3.93 -10.92
CA SER A 44 -13.33 4.34 -12.26
C SER A 44 -11.91 4.89 -12.18
N LEU A 45 -10.96 4.26 -12.88
CA LEU A 45 -9.58 4.71 -12.91
C LEU A 45 -9.42 5.82 -13.95
N GLU A 46 -9.31 7.04 -13.47
CA GLU A 46 -8.92 8.20 -14.27
C GLU A 46 -7.43 8.42 -14.07
N ARG A 47 -6.57 7.88 -14.95
CA ARG A 47 -5.10 7.84 -14.73
C ARG A 47 -4.45 9.18 -14.33
N ALA A 48 -5.08 10.31 -14.62
CA ALA A 48 -4.60 11.63 -14.21
C ALA A 48 -4.82 11.96 -12.72
N SER A 49 -5.81 11.35 -12.07
CA SER A 49 -6.28 11.65 -10.71
C SER A 49 -6.38 10.41 -9.82
N VAL A 50 -6.67 9.24 -10.39
CA VAL A 50 -6.92 7.97 -9.70
C VAL A 50 -6.30 6.82 -10.49
N ASP A 51 -5.31 6.15 -9.89
CA ASP A 51 -4.71 4.93 -10.45
C ASP A 51 -4.26 3.98 -9.32
N VAL A 52 -3.85 2.78 -9.72
CA VAL A 52 -3.34 1.73 -8.82
C VAL A 52 -1.81 1.69 -8.85
N ILE A 53 -1.20 1.51 -7.68
CA ILE A 53 0.25 1.34 -7.55
C ILE A 53 0.62 -0.15 -7.59
N ALA A 54 1.70 -0.48 -8.30
CA ALA A 54 2.20 -1.85 -8.34
C ALA A 54 2.84 -2.23 -7.00
N LEU A 55 2.58 -3.45 -6.52
CA LEU A 55 3.27 -4.01 -5.35
C LEU A 55 4.74 -4.26 -5.67
N SER A 56 5.63 -3.96 -4.71
CA SER A 56 7.06 -4.32 -4.79
C SER A 56 7.24 -5.80 -5.09
N LYS A 57 8.20 -6.11 -5.97
CA LYS A 57 8.52 -7.50 -6.39
C LYS A 57 9.76 -8.07 -5.70
N SER A 58 10.49 -7.23 -4.97
CA SER A 58 11.72 -7.57 -4.26
C SER A 58 11.79 -6.76 -2.97
N ALA A 59 12.57 -7.25 -2.01
CA ALA A 59 12.92 -6.46 -0.83
C ALA A 59 13.65 -5.17 -1.25
N VAL A 60 13.31 -4.07 -0.59
CA VAL A 60 14.05 -2.81 -0.73
C VAL A 60 15.32 -2.87 0.11
N VAL A 61 16.42 -2.30 -0.41
CA VAL A 61 17.73 -2.34 0.25
C VAL A 61 18.04 -1.00 0.91
N ALA A 62 18.87 -1.02 1.95
CA ALA A 62 19.33 0.20 2.61
C ALA A 62 19.97 1.17 1.60
N GLY A 63 19.71 2.47 1.78
CA GLY A 63 20.12 3.53 0.87
C GLY A 63 19.21 3.73 -0.35
N SER A 64 18.20 2.88 -0.57
CA SER A 64 17.21 3.10 -1.61
C SER A 64 16.41 4.37 -1.34
N GLN A 65 16.28 5.24 -2.34
CA GLN A 65 15.43 6.42 -2.25
C GLN A 65 13.96 6.05 -2.46
N CYS A 66 13.11 6.60 -1.61
CA CYS A 66 11.68 6.38 -1.59
C CYS A 66 10.94 7.72 -1.43
N THR A 67 9.65 7.69 -1.74
CA THR A 67 8.73 8.81 -1.54
C THR A 67 7.62 8.37 -0.59
N PHE A 68 7.34 9.22 0.39
CA PHE A 68 6.13 9.15 1.21
C PHE A 68 5.22 10.32 0.88
N THR A 69 3.90 10.12 0.93
CA THR A 69 2.91 11.18 0.74
C THR A 69 1.78 11.04 1.76
N GLY A 70 1.36 12.15 2.35
CA GLY A 70 0.30 12.18 3.36
C GLY A 70 -0.21 13.58 3.64
N TRP A 71 -1.26 13.67 4.46
CA TRP A 71 -1.85 14.92 4.96
C TRP A 71 -1.59 15.10 6.46
N GLY A 72 -0.85 14.19 7.08
CA GLY A 72 -0.46 14.28 8.47
C GLY A 72 0.49 15.44 8.73
N SER A 73 0.92 15.54 9.98
CA SER A 73 1.94 16.50 10.37
C SER A 73 3.33 16.05 9.93
N ASP A 74 4.29 16.97 9.87
CA ASP A 74 5.72 16.68 9.69
C ASP A 74 6.47 16.56 11.03
N THR A 75 5.80 16.89 12.13
CA THR A 75 6.35 16.99 13.48
C THR A 75 5.41 16.37 14.53
N TRP A 76 5.98 15.90 15.64
CA TRP A 76 5.20 15.30 16.71
C TRP A 76 4.22 16.32 17.33
N ASN A 77 2.92 16.02 17.28
CA ASN A 77 1.82 16.92 17.71
C ASN A 77 1.79 18.28 16.96
N GLY A 78 2.36 18.35 15.76
CA GLY A 78 2.30 19.53 14.92
C GLY A 78 0.93 19.69 14.21
N PRO A 79 0.76 20.79 13.45
CA PRO A 79 -0.42 20.97 12.62
C PRO A 79 -0.46 19.92 11.49
N VAL A 80 -1.67 19.53 11.09
CA VAL A 80 -1.91 18.73 9.88
C VAL A 80 -1.92 19.64 8.64
N SER A 81 -1.65 19.07 7.47
CA SER A 81 -1.64 19.82 6.21
C SER A 81 -2.99 19.77 5.50
N ASP A 82 -3.45 20.92 5.00
CA ASP A 82 -4.63 21.01 4.12
C ASP A 82 -4.33 20.57 2.68
N VAL A 83 -3.05 20.38 2.35
CA VAL A 83 -2.59 19.93 1.03
C VAL A 83 -1.81 18.62 1.15
N LEU A 84 -1.79 17.84 0.07
CA LEU A 84 -1.01 16.59 0.05
C LEU A 84 0.47 16.94 0.08
N GLU A 85 1.17 16.49 1.13
CA GLU A 85 2.60 16.68 1.29
C GLU A 85 3.38 15.49 0.71
N LYS A 86 4.66 15.76 0.39
CA LYS A 86 5.59 14.75 -0.13
C LYS A 86 6.93 14.82 0.61
N ALA A 87 7.38 13.69 1.13
CA ALA A 87 8.71 13.53 1.72
C ALA A 87 9.59 12.60 0.87
N SER A 88 10.87 12.95 0.73
CA SER A 88 11.89 12.08 0.12
C SER A 88 12.65 11.39 1.24
N LEU A 89 12.55 10.07 1.30
CA LEU A 89 13.09 9.24 2.36
C LEU A 89 14.13 8.27 1.80
N ASN A 90 15.04 7.80 2.64
CA ASN A 90 15.97 6.72 2.35
C ASN A 90 15.67 5.52 3.23
N ILE A 91 15.78 4.31 2.67
CA ILE A 91 15.69 3.09 3.46
C ILE A 91 16.89 2.98 4.40
N VAL A 92 16.61 2.70 5.67
CA VAL A 92 17.61 2.48 6.72
C VAL A 92 17.75 0.98 6.94
N SER A 93 18.97 0.51 7.20
CA SER A 93 19.16 -0.90 7.58
C SER A 93 18.42 -1.18 8.88
N ARG A 94 17.88 -2.39 9.04
CA ARG A 94 17.17 -2.78 10.26
C ARG A 94 18.05 -2.62 11.50
N ASP A 95 19.33 -2.94 11.39
CA ASP A 95 20.28 -2.81 12.51
C ASP A 95 20.47 -1.35 12.92
N SER A 96 20.65 -0.43 11.95
CA SER A 96 20.71 1.00 12.24
C SER A 96 19.39 1.50 12.82
N CYS A 97 18.26 1.07 12.27
CA CYS A 97 16.95 1.45 12.77
C CYS A 97 16.73 1.01 14.22
N ASN A 98 17.11 -0.23 14.56
CA ASN A 98 17.06 -0.74 15.94
C ASN A 98 17.94 0.06 16.90
N ILE A 99 19.11 0.55 16.46
CA ILE A 99 19.96 1.45 17.27
C ILE A 99 19.28 2.81 17.50
N GLN A 100 18.59 3.33 16.48
CA GLN A 100 17.95 4.66 16.54
C GLN A 100 16.63 4.67 17.35
N LEU A 101 15.90 3.56 17.35
CA LEU A 101 14.59 3.40 18.00
C LEU A 101 14.63 2.64 19.33
N ASP A 102 15.69 1.83 19.56
CA ASP A 102 16.01 1.08 20.78
C ASP A 102 14.82 0.42 21.52
N PRO A 103 14.53 -0.87 21.31
CA PRO A 103 14.59 -1.72 20.11
C PRO A 103 13.17 -2.15 19.62
N TYR A 104 13.09 -3.04 18.60
CA TYR A 104 11.95 -3.90 18.18
C TYR A 104 11.40 -3.70 16.74
N VAL A 105 12.27 -3.55 15.74
CA VAL A 105 11.86 -3.66 14.32
C VAL A 105 11.96 -5.11 13.84
N GLN A 106 10.84 -5.67 13.38
CA GLN A 106 10.71 -7.05 12.94
C GLN A 106 11.20 -7.29 11.50
N VAL A 107 11.32 -8.57 11.11
CA VAL A 107 11.84 -8.98 9.79
C VAL A 107 10.90 -8.60 8.64
N ASP A 108 9.63 -8.37 8.96
CA ASP A 108 8.54 -8.03 8.07
C ASP A 108 8.26 -6.51 8.07
N GLN A 109 9.18 -5.73 8.63
CA GLN A 109 9.15 -4.27 8.68
C GLN A 109 10.37 -3.68 7.98
N ILE A 110 10.19 -2.45 7.47
CA ILE A 110 11.25 -1.63 6.88
C ILE A 110 11.26 -0.26 7.54
N CYS A 111 12.43 0.34 7.64
CA CYS A 111 12.58 1.70 8.17
C CYS A 111 12.96 2.66 7.05
N ALA A 112 12.39 3.86 7.10
CA ALA A 112 12.80 4.94 6.23
C ALA A 112 12.96 6.23 7.01
N GLU A 113 13.98 7.01 6.64
CA GLU A 113 14.28 8.30 7.22
C GLU A 113 14.53 9.34 6.12
N GLY A 114 14.04 10.54 6.33
CA GLY A 114 14.36 11.72 5.54
C GLY A 114 15.23 12.69 6.34
N ARG A 115 15.39 13.88 5.79
CA ARG A 115 15.95 15.01 6.53
C ARG A 115 15.06 15.37 7.72
N GLU A 116 15.61 16.10 8.68
CA GLU A 116 14.83 16.68 9.78
C GLU A 116 13.60 17.44 9.24
N GLY A 117 12.44 17.26 9.87
CA GLY A 117 11.15 17.76 9.38
C GLY A 117 10.63 17.13 8.09
N SER A 118 11.16 15.97 7.67
CA SER A 118 10.72 15.30 6.43
C SER A 118 10.55 13.80 6.63
N ASN A 119 9.66 13.43 7.54
CA ASN A 119 9.26 12.04 7.81
C ASN A 119 7.73 11.97 7.95
N ALA A 120 7.17 10.78 7.70
CA ALA A 120 5.78 10.52 8.01
C ALA A 120 5.56 10.63 9.53
N CYS A 121 4.49 11.30 9.97
CA CYS A 121 4.28 11.56 11.39
C CYS A 121 2.80 11.44 11.80
N PHE A 122 2.34 12.35 12.66
CA PHE A 122 1.01 12.28 13.24
C PHE A 122 -0.07 12.29 12.16
N LEU A 123 -0.98 11.32 12.20
CA LEU A 123 -2.08 11.12 11.23
C LEU A 123 -1.66 10.71 9.80
N ASP A 124 -0.46 10.13 9.64
CA ASP A 124 0.00 9.54 8.38
C ASP A 124 -0.11 7.99 8.33
N GLU A 125 -0.58 7.35 9.40
CA GLU A 125 -0.65 5.89 9.52
C GLU A 125 -1.48 5.26 8.39
N GLY A 126 -1.01 4.14 7.84
CA GLY A 126 -1.58 3.53 6.64
C GLY A 126 -1.13 4.16 5.32
N GLY A 127 -0.39 5.27 5.35
CA GLY A 127 0.13 5.97 4.18
C GLY A 127 1.19 5.16 3.41
N PRO A 128 1.37 5.41 2.09
CA PRO A 128 2.25 4.61 1.24
C PRO A 128 3.71 5.06 1.29
N LEU A 129 4.62 4.08 1.35
CA LEU A 129 6.02 4.27 1.02
C LEU A 129 6.31 3.68 -0.37
N VAL A 130 6.70 4.53 -1.31
CA VAL A 130 6.94 4.15 -2.71
C VAL A 130 8.42 4.24 -3.04
N CYS A 131 9.03 3.13 -3.43
CA CYS A 131 10.43 3.04 -3.83
C CYS A 131 10.49 2.51 -5.27
N GLY A 132 11.25 3.15 -6.16
CA GLY A 132 11.35 2.72 -7.56
C GLY A 132 10.00 2.61 -8.30
N GLY A 133 9.01 3.43 -7.92
CA GLY A 133 7.67 3.40 -8.49
C GLY A 133 6.80 2.21 -8.04
N GLN A 134 7.20 1.49 -6.99
CA GLN A 134 6.45 0.38 -6.42
C GLN A 134 6.13 0.61 -4.94
N LEU A 135 4.94 0.18 -4.54
CA LEU A 135 4.51 0.18 -3.15
C LEU A 135 5.39 -0.80 -2.36
N SER A 136 6.22 -0.23 -1.50
CA SER A 136 7.28 -0.95 -0.78
C SER A 136 6.97 -1.07 0.72
N GLY A 137 6.26 -0.09 1.28
CA GLY A 137 5.78 -0.16 2.65
C GLY A 137 4.46 0.56 2.89
N ILE A 138 3.83 0.25 4.02
CA ILE A 138 2.67 0.94 4.58
C ILE A 138 3.07 1.48 5.94
N LEU A 139 2.85 2.77 6.22
CA LEU A 139 3.26 3.36 7.49
C LEU A 139 2.55 2.64 8.63
N SER A 140 3.34 2.07 9.54
CA SER A 140 2.82 1.41 10.73
C SER A 140 2.84 2.36 11.91
N HIS A 141 4.00 2.96 12.20
CA HIS A 141 4.15 3.88 13.31
C HIS A 141 5.39 4.75 13.13
N SER A 142 5.37 5.89 13.81
CA SER A 142 6.48 6.82 13.92
C SER A 142 6.67 7.19 15.39
N VAL A 143 7.91 7.29 15.85
CA VAL A 143 8.21 7.67 17.24
C VAL A 143 9.07 8.92 17.23
N ASN A 144 8.63 9.99 17.89
CA ASN A 144 9.36 11.27 17.95
C ASN A 144 9.72 11.83 16.55
N CYS A 145 8.83 11.67 15.57
CA CYS A 145 9.01 12.14 14.20
C CYS A 145 9.20 13.66 14.10
N GLY A 146 9.76 14.09 12.97
CA GLY A 146 10.22 15.46 12.72
C GLY A 146 11.64 15.74 13.23
N LYS A 147 12.25 14.83 13.98
CA LYS A 147 13.63 14.95 14.47
C LYS A 147 14.62 14.20 13.58
N LYS A 148 15.88 14.62 13.64
CA LYS A 148 17.00 13.89 13.06
C LYS A 148 17.15 12.50 13.73
N ASP A 149 17.56 11.50 12.94
CA ASP A 149 17.83 10.13 13.40
C ASP A 149 16.62 9.47 14.11
N LYS A 150 15.42 9.75 13.58
CA LYS A 150 14.14 9.16 14.01
C LYS A 150 13.38 8.63 12.80
N PRO A 151 13.70 7.39 12.35
CA PRO A 151 13.05 6.77 11.21
C PRO A 151 11.60 6.43 11.53
N SER A 152 10.78 6.40 10.49
CA SER A 152 9.44 5.83 10.54
C SER A 152 9.49 4.34 10.19
N VAL A 153 8.63 3.54 10.81
CA VAL A 153 8.56 2.09 10.61
C VAL A 153 7.35 1.75 9.75
N TYR A 154 7.59 0.96 8.70
CA TYR A 154 6.60 0.56 7.72
C TYR A 154 6.47 -0.96 7.69
N ALA A 155 5.25 -1.46 7.50
CA ALA A 155 5.00 -2.85 7.14
C ALA A 155 5.59 -3.13 5.74
N SER A 156 6.44 -4.15 5.61
CA SER A 156 7.04 -4.53 4.32
C SER A 156 5.99 -5.12 3.38
N VAL A 157 5.72 -4.44 2.27
CA VAL A 157 4.78 -4.94 1.25
C VAL A 157 5.32 -6.19 0.59
N PHE A 158 6.64 -6.28 0.38
CA PHE A 158 7.28 -7.47 -0.17
C PHE A 158 7.10 -8.69 0.74
N SER A 159 7.30 -8.54 2.06
CA SER A 159 7.14 -9.63 3.04
C SER A 159 5.67 -10.08 3.18
N HIS A 160 4.72 -9.26 2.75
CA HIS A 160 3.28 -9.53 2.82
C HIS A 160 2.65 -9.80 1.44
N ARG A 161 3.45 -9.80 0.38
CA ARG A 161 2.99 -9.78 -1.01
C ARG A 161 2.07 -10.95 -1.35
N ASP A 162 2.48 -12.16 -0.99
CA ASP A 162 1.71 -13.38 -1.31
C ASP A 162 0.34 -13.38 -0.63
N TRP A 163 0.28 -12.94 0.63
CA TRP A 163 -0.98 -12.78 1.34
C TRP A 163 -1.85 -11.68 0.72
N ILE A 164 -1.27 -10.52 0.35
CA ILE A 164 -2.01 -9.45 -0.33
C ILE A 164 -2.61 -10.00 -1.63
N GLN A 165 -1.83 -10.71 -2.44
CA GLN A 165 -2.28 -11.29 -3.69
C GLN A 165 -3.36 -12.36 -3.49
N GLN A 166 -3.31 -13.14 -2.41
CA GLN A 166 -4.36 -14.10 -2.06
C GLN A 166 -5.68 -13.41 -1.72
N LYS A 167 -5.64 -12.22 -1.09
CA LYS A 167 -6.84 -11.50 -0.66
C LYS A 167 -7.42 -10.59 -1.75
N ILE A 168 -6.65 -10.21 -2.78
CA ILE A 168 -7.19 -9.52 -3.95
C ILE A 168 -7.98 -10.53 -4.80
N PRO A 169 -9.30 -10.34 -4.99
CA PRO A 169 -10.10 -11.25 -5.80
C PRO A 169 -9.54 -11.35 -7.23
N SER A 170 -9.42 -12.55 -7.77
CA SER A 170 -8.89 -12.83 -9.13
C SER A 170 -9.67 -12.20 -10.29
N ALA A 171 -10.69 -11.38 -10.02
CA ALA A 171 -11.61 -10.82 -11.00
C ALA A 171 -11.04 -9.63 -11.81
N ALA A 172 -9.77 -9.25 -11.62
CA ALA A 172 -9.22 -8.05 -12.27
C ALA A 172 -8.22 -8.27 -13.42
N ILE A 173 -7.73 -9.50 -13.71
CA ILE A 173 -6.68 -9.69 -14.74
C ILE A 173 -6.87 -10.91 -15.66
N HIS A 174 -8.10 -11.35 -15.94
CA HIS A 174 -8.35 -12.27 -17.06
C HIS A 174 -9.52 -11.81 -17.92
N ASN A 175 -9.27 -10.81 -18.77
CA ASN A 175 -10.05 -10.68 -19.99
C ASN A 175 -9.46 -11.67 -21.01
N THR A 176 -9.96 -12.89 -21.04
CA THR A 176 -9.56 -13.87 -22.07
C THR A 176 -10.77 -14.56 -22.68
N SER A 177 -11.62 -13.76 -23.32
CA SER A 177 -12.46 -14.20 -24.45
C SER A 177 -11.63 -14.85 -25.59
N TYR A 178 -10.29 -14.74 -25.55
CA TYR A 178 -9.36 -15.34 -26.51
C TYR A 178 -8.93 -16.78 -26.21
N VAL A 179 -8.89 -17.20 -24.93
CA VAL A 179 -8.41 -18.55 -24.58
C VAL A 179 -9.46 -19.62 -24.90
N THR A 180 -10.74 -19.31 -24.75
CA THR A 180 -11.84 -20.21 -25.14
C THR A 180 -11.97 -20.33 -26.66
N LEU A 181 -11.74 -19.24 -27.42
CA LEU A 181 -11.83 -19.27 -28.89
C LEU A 181 -10.73 -20.15 -29.51
N LEU A 182 -9.50 -20.06 -29.00
CA LEU A 182 -8.39 -20.91 -29.44
C LEU A 182 -8.61 -22.38 -29.07
N ALA A 183 -9.15 -22.66 -27.88
CA ALA A 183 -9.48 -24.04 -27.47
C ALA A 183 -10.61 -24.66 -28.30
N MET A 184 -11.60 -23.87 -28.74
CA MET A 184 -12.65 -24.36 -29.64
C MET A 184 -12.15 -24.59 -31.07
N LEU A 185 -11.25 -23.74 -31.57
CA LEU A 185 -10.67 -23.92 -32.91
C LEU A 185 -9.77 -25.16 -32.99
N THR A 186 -8.98 -25.47 -31.95
CA THR A 186 -8.16 -26.68 -31.92
C THR A 186 -9.00 -27.95 -31.77
N ALA A 187 -10.10 -27.90 -31.00
CA ALA A 187 -11.06 -29.00 -30.88
C ALA A 187 -11.79 -29.28 -32.22
N LEU A 188 -12.18 -28.24 -32.96
CA LEU A 188 -12.81 -28.39 -34.27
C LEU A 188 -11.83 -28.92 -35.32
N ALA A 189 -10.57 -28.48 -35.30
CA ALA A 189 -9.55 -28.98 -36.22
C ALA A 189 -9.24 -30.48 -36.00
N SER A 190 -9.19 -30.91 -34.74
CA SER A 190 -8.94 -32.33 -34.38
C SER A 190 -10.13 -33.24 -34.69
N LEU A 191 -11.37 -32.73 -34.60
CA LEU A 191 -12.58 -33.43 -35.05
C LEU A 191 -12.64 -33.57 -36.58
N TRP A 192 -12.03 -32.65 -37.33
CA TRP A 192 -11.99 -32.72 -38.79
C TRP A 192 -10.87 -33.65 -39.31
N SER A 193 -9.72 -33.70 -38.64
CA SER A 193 -8.61 -34.59 -39.00
C SER A 193 -8.84 -36.08 -38.68
N GLY A 194 -9.91 -36.42 -37.94
CA GLY A 194 -10.27 -37.80 -37.59
C GLY A 194 -11.32 -38.46 -38.48
N ARG A 195 -11.70 -37.83 -39.61
CA ARG A 195 -12.78 -38.28 -40.51
C ARG A 195 -12.34 -38.77 -41.90
N THR A 196 -11.06 -39.07 -42.10
CA THR A 196 -10.54 -39.71 -43.33
C THR A 196 -10.20 -41.17 -43.10
#